data_AF-A0AAU9TP44-F1
#
_entry.id   AF-A0AAU9TP44-F1
#
_cell.length_a   1.000
_cell.length_b   1.000
_cell.length_c   1.000
_cell.angle_alpha   90.00
_cell.angle_beta   90.00
_cell.angle_gamma   90.00
#
_symmetry.space_group_name_H-M   'P 1'
#
loop_
_entity.id
_entity.type
_entity.pdbx_description
1 polymer ?
#
loop_
_entity_poly.entity_id
_entity_poly.type
_entity_poly.pdbx_seq_one_letter_code
_entity_poly.pdbx_strand_id
1 'polypeptide(L)'
;MPGTKFLKEGAHLEFDVAACISDGRVVPWKDLCVYARRDGNDLVYLTSEASGELTTLTANTIVNLTMQEVAIKWLHNSDFGRYYNVLYMKGVGDDAEWIGTLSGTPPPKVVNAMLEGLKQL
;
A
#
# COMPACT_ATOMS: atom_id res chain seq x y z
N MET A 1 -4.76 -32.56 -8.93
CA MET A 1 -3.67 -32.13 -8.00
C MET A 1 -2.98 -33.33 -7.32
N PRO A 2 -1.70 -33.26 -6.87
CA PRO A 2 -1.02 -34.41 -6.26
C PRO A 2 -1.63 -34.97 -4.97
N GLY A 3 -2.37 -34.15 -4.21
CA GLY A 3 -3.10 -34.57 -3.01
C GLY A 3 -4.47 -35.21 -3.26
N THR A 4 -5.02 -35.10 -4.47
CA THR A 4 -6.32 -35.71 -4.83
C THR A 4 -6.20 -37.14 -5.33
N LYS A 5 -4.97 -37.68 -5.41
CA LYS A 5 -4.65 -39.05 -5.87
C LYS A 5 -5.25 -40.16 -5.00
N PHE A 6 -5.57 -39.84 -3.74
CA PHE A 6 -6.19 -40.78 -2.79
C PHE A 6 -7.73 -40.74 -2.83
N LEU A 7 -8.32 -39.78 -3.55
CA LEU A 7 -9.76 -39.68 -3.74
C LEU A 7 -10.15 -40.63 -4.87
N LYS A 8 -11.25 -41.37 -4.69
CA LYS A 8 -11.80 -42.20 -5.76
C LYS A 8 -12.08 -41.35 -7.01
N GLU A 9 -11.89 -41.93 -8.17
CA GLU A 9 -12.22 -41.28 -9.45
C GLU A 9 -13.69 -40.83 -9.44
N GLY A 10 -13.93 -39.54 -9.72
CA GLY A 10 -15.26 -38.91 -9.59
C GLY A 10 -15.62 -38.35 -8.21
N ALA A 11 -14.79 -38.54 -7.18
CA ALA A 11 -15.03 -38.00 -5.83
C ALA A 11 -14.58 -36.53 -5.65
N HIS A 12 -13.98 -35.93 -6.67
CA HIS A 12 -13.65 -34.50 -6.68
C HIS A 12 -13.97 -33.90 -8.05
N LEU A 13 -14.51 -32.68 -8.04
CA LEU A 13 -14.68 -31.83 -9.21
C LEU A 13 -13.76 -30.63 -8.99
N GLU A 14 -12.80 -30.41 -9.88
CA GLU A 14 -12.00 -29.18 -9.88
C GLU A 14 -12.91 -28.04 -10.37
N PHE A 15 -13.08 -27.02 -9.53
CA PHE A 15 -14.06 -25.95 -9.74
C PHE A 15 -13.33 -24.64 -10.01
N ASP A 16 -13.35 -24.19 -11.26
CA ASP A 16 -12.91 -22.83 -11.61
C ASP A 16 -14.05 -21.85 -11.31
N VAL A 17 -13.88 -21.08 -10.24
CA VAL A 17 -14.87 -20.11 -9.76
C VAL A 17 -15.14 -19.03 -10.80
N ALA A 18 -14.11 -18.56 -11.53
CA ALA A 18 -14.27 -17.49 -12.50
C ALA A 18 -15.11 -17.96 -13.71
N ALA A 19 -14.83 -19.16 -14.22
CA ALA A 19 -15.60 -19.76 -15.31
C ALA A 19 -17.05 -20.11 -14.91
N CYS A 20 -17.27 -20.53 -13.66
CA CYS A 20 -18.63 -20.87 -13.21
C CYS A 20 -19.51 -19.62 -13.01
N ILE A 21 -18.91 -18.50 -12.59
CA ILE A 21 -19.61 -17.21 -12.50
C ILE A 21 -19.98 -16.72 -13.91
N SER A 22 -19.09 -16.85 -14.91
CA SER A 22 -19.40 -16.47 -16.28
C SER A 22 -20.49 -17.35 -16.93
N ASP A 23 -20.51 -18.63 -16.58
CA ASP A 23 -21.48 -19.61 -17.11
C ASP A 23 -22.84 -19.60 -16.37
N GLY A 24 -22.98 -18.82 -15.29
CA GLY A 24 -24.21 -18.75 -14.50
C GLY A 24 -24.55 -20.05 -13.75
N ARG A 25 -23.56 -20.90 -13.47
CA ARG A 25 -23.78 -22.19 -12.79
C ARG A 25 -24.02 -21.97 -11.30
N VAL A 26 -25.15 -22.48 -10.80
CA VAL A 26 -25.49 -22.44 -9.37
C VAL A 26 -25.10 -23.76 -8.71
N VAL A 27 -24.18 -23.71 -7.76
CA VAL A 27 -23.80 -24.88 -6.94
C VAL A 27 -24.60 -24.86 -5.64
N PRO A 28 -25.35 -25.94 -5.30
CA PRO A 28 -26.08 -26.02 -4.05
C PRO A 28 -25.11 -25.94 -2.85
N TRP A 29 -25.39 -25.02 -1.92
CA TRP A 29 -24.55 -24.77 -0.74
C TRP A 29 -24.24 -26.03 0.09
N LYS A 30 -25.22 -26.95 0.19
CA LYS A 30 -25.11 -28.21 0.93
C LYS A 30 -24.05 -29.18 0.37
N ASP A 31 -23.66 -28.99 -0.89
CA ASP A 31 -22.71 -29.84 -1.61
C ASP A 31 -21.32 -29.16 -1.71
N LEU A 32 -21.16 -27.96 -1.15
CA LEU A 32 -19.90 -27.22 -1.11
C LEU A 32 -19.06 -27.67 0.09
N CYS A 33 -17.84 -28.17 -0.17
CA CYS A 33 -16.83 -28.41 0.85
C CYS A 33 -15.60 -27.55 0.56
N VAL A 34 -15.22 -26.70 1.52
CA VAL A 34 -14.02 -25.86 1.43
C VAL A 34 -12.83 -26.65 1.97
N TYR A 35 -11.81 -26.86 1.14
CA TYR A 35 -10.55 -27.47 1.54
C TYR A 35 -9.42 -26.45 1.44
N ALA A 36 -8.55 -26.41 2.45
CA ALA A 36 -7.30 -25.67 2.37
C ALA A 36 -6.24 -26.55 1.73
N ARG A 37 -5.66 -26.08 0.62
CA ARG A 37 -4.45 -26.66 0.05
C ARG A 37 -3.31 -26.42 1.05
N ARG A 38 -2.48 -27.44 1.24
CA ARG A 38 -1.30 -27.45 2.13
C ARG A 38 -0.14 -28.15 1.43
N ASP A 39 0.07 -27.86 0.15
CA ASP A 39 1.13 -28.50 -0.64
C ASP A 39 2.37 -27.62 -0.79
N GLY A 40 2.42 -26.51 -0.05
CA GLY A 40 3.55 -25.58 -0.01
C GLY A 40 3.53 -24.53 -1.13
N ASN A 41 2.66 -24.66 -2.13
CA ASN A 41 2.44 -23.64 -3.17
C ASN A 41 1.42 -22.57 -2.75
N ASP A 42 0.91 -22.65 -1.52
CA ASP A 42 -0.02 -21.69 -0.92
C ASP A 42 0.70 -20.45 -0.33
N LEU A 43 2.03 -20.40 -0.48
CA LEU A 43 2.88 -19.31 -0.01
C LEU A 43 3.09 -18.30 -1.14
N VAL A 44 2.63 -17.07 -0.93
CA VAL A 44 2.92 -15.93 -1.80
C VAL A 44 4.25 -15.33 -1.36
N TYR A 45 5.18 -15.16 -2.30
CA TYR A 45 6.42 -14.43 -2.03
C TYR A 45 6.12 -12.93 -1.94
N LEU A 46 6.24 -12.37 -0.74
CA LEU A 46 6.08 -10.95 -0.48
C LEU A 46 7.46 -10.31 -0.34
N THR A 47 7.76 -9.33 -1.20
CA THR A 47 8.98 -8.51 -1.11
C THR A 47 8.72 -7.18 -0.39
N SER A 48 7.50 -6.92 0.04
CA SER A 48 7.14 -5.75 0.82
C SER A 48 7.63 -5.89 2.26
N GLU A 49 8.06 -4.79 2.87
CA GLU A 49 8.30 -4.76 4.32
C GLU A 49 6.97 -5.03 5.05
N ALA A 50 6.89 -6.17 5.72
CA ALA A 50 5.73 -6.57 6.51
C ALA A 50 6.01 -6.29 7.99
N SER A 51 5.00 -5.84 8.73
CA SER A 51 5.17 -5.56 10.16
C SER A 51 5.49 -6.84 10.93
N GLY A 52 6.68 -6.94 11.48
CA GLY A 52 7.14 -8.12 12.21
C GLY A 52 8.63 -8.10 12.54
N GLU A 53 9.40 -7.28 11.84
CA GLU A 53 10.81 -7.06 12.13
C GLU A 53 11.00 -6.04 13.26
N LEU A 54 12.00 -6.26 14.12
CA LEU A 54 12.32 -5.35 15.23
C LEU A 54 12.58 -3.91 14.76
N THR A 55 13.07 -3.76 13.54
CA THR A 55 13.44 -2.48 12.91
C THR A 55 12.29 -1.80 12.16
N THR A 56 11.14 -2.46 11.98
CA THR A 56 10.02 -1.97 11.14
C THR A 56 9.67 -0.50 11.44
N LEU A 57 9.44 -0.17 12.71
CA LEU A 57 9.02 1.17 13.11
C LEU A 57 10.11 2.21 12.82
N THR A 58 11.37 1.87 13.09
CA THR A 58 12.51 2.75 12.85
C THR A 58 12.75 2.95 11.36
N ALA A 59 12.65 1.89 10.56
CA ALA A 59 12.80 1.93 9.11
C ALA A 59 11.71 2.80 8.46
N ASN A 60 10.43 2.57 8.79
CA ASN A 60 9.32 3.41 8.31
C ASN A 60 9.53 4.88 8.67
N THR A 61 9.99 5.15 9.90
CA THR A 61 10.27 6.52 10.36
C THR A 61 11.39 7.18 9.55
N ILE A 62 12.48 6.46 9.26
CA ILE A 62 13.60 6.97 8.44
C ILE A 62 13.15 7.24 7.01
N VAL A 63 12.38 6.33 6.41
CA VAL A 63 11.83 6.50 5.06
C VAL A 63 10.93 7.73 5.01
N ASN A 64 10.04 7.89 5.99
CA ASN A 64 9.16 9.05 6.07
C ASN A 64 9.92 10.36 6.22
N LEU A 65 10.94 10.43 7.08
CA LEU A 65 11.79 11.61 7.21
C LEU A 65 12.54 11.91 5.89
N THR A 66 12.99 10.88 5.18
CA THR A 66 13.67 11.02 3.89
C THR A 66 12.72 11.56 2.81
N MET A 67 11.48 11.07 2.77
CA MET A 67 10.45 11.58 1.84
C MET A 67 10.07 13.02 2.15
N GLN A 68 9.97 13.39 3.43
CA GLN A 68 9.75 14.79 3.84
C GLN A 68 10.88 15.70 3.33
N GLU A 69 12.13 15.29 3.45
CA GLU A 69 13.29 16.03 2.91
C GLU A 69 13.20 16.26 1.39
N VAL A 70 12.76 15.25 0.63
CA VAL A 70 12.54 15.39 -0.82
C VAL A 70 11.44 16.40 -1.11
N ALA A 71 10.30 16.29 -0.42
CA ALA A 71 9.18 17.22 -0.58
C ALA A 71 9.57 18.66 -0.23
N ILE A 72 10.35 18.86 0.84
CA ILE A 72 10.80 20.19 1.28
C ILE A 72 11.79 20.79 0.27
N LYS A 73 12.74 20.01 -0.25
CA LYS A 73 13.64 20.48 -1.31
C LYS A 73 12.86 20.89 -2.56
N TRP A 74 11.85 20.12 -2.94
CA TRP A 74 10.96 20.47 -4.04
C TRP A 74 10.20 21.78 -3.74
N LEU A 75 9.62 21.91 -2.54
CA LEU A 75 8.91 23.11 -2.11
C LEU A 75 9.80 24.35 -2.14
N HIS A 76 11.04 24.27 -1.64
CA HIS A 76 12.00 25.37 -1.67
C HIS A 76 12.36 25.83 -3.10
N ASN A 77 12.30 24.91 -4.07
CA ASN A 77 12.53 25.22 -5.49
C ASN A 77 11.25 25.71 -6.21
N SER A 78 10.10 25.65 -5.56
CA SER A 78 8.82 26.15 -6.10
C SER A 78 8.60 27.63 -5.79
N ASP A 79 7.65 28.27 -6.47
CA ASP A 79 7.23 29.64 -6.15
C ASP A 79 6.66 29.75 -4.72
N PHE A 80 6.12 28.66 -4.16
CA PHE A 80 5.63 28.62 -2.78
C PHE A 80 6.78 28.67 -1.76
N GLY A 81 7.96 28.16 -2.10
CA GLY A 81 9.14 28.15 -1.23
C GLY A 81 9.61 29.54 -0.79
N ARG A 82 9.24 30.59 -1.53
CA ARG A 82 9.51 31.99 -1.16
C ARG A 82 8.68 32.45 0.04
N TYR A 83 7.52 31.81 0.25
CA TYR A 83 6.57 32.16 1.30
C TYR A 83 6.72 31.29 2.53
N TYR A 84 7.40 30.14 2.45
CA TYR A 84 7.36 29.13 3.50
C TYR A 84 8.76 28.69 3.90
N ASN A 85 9.03 28.73 5.21
CA ASN A 85 10.27 28.23 5.81
C ASN A 85 9.96 27.11 6.80
N VAL A 86 10.55 25.94 6.60
CA VAL A 86 10.39 24.82 7.54
C VAL A 86 11.25 25.06 8.78
N LEU A 87 10.66 24.87 9.97
CA LEU A 87 11.35 24.96 11.26
C LEU A 87 11.63 23.59 11.87
N TYR A 88 10.72 22.65 11.67
CA TYR A 88 10.73 21.37 12.36
C TYR A 88 10.10 20.28 11.48
N MET A 89 10.65 19.08 11.55
CA MET A 89 10.11 17.87 10.93
C MET A 89 10.01 16.76 11.97
N LYS A 90 9.00 15.92 11.81
CA LYS A 90 8.72 14.77 12.66
C LYS A 90 8.20 13.63 11.80
N GLY A 91 8.74 12.45 12.01
CA GLY A 91 8.19 11.19 11.51
C GLY A 91 7.96 10.26 12.70
N VAL A 92 6.83 9.57 12.74
CA VAL A 92 6.54 8.53 13.73
C VAL A 92 5.81 7.39 13.04
N GLY A 93 6.51 6.29 12.78
CA GLY A 93 5.95 5.18 12.02
C GLY A 93 5.48 5.67 10.66
N ASP A 94 4.18 5.57 10.39
CA ASP A 94 3.56 5.95 9.12
C ASP A 94 3.11 7.42 9.07
N ASP A 95 3.15 8.12 10.21
CA ASP A 95 2.76 9.53 10.29
C ASP A 95 3.96 10.46 10.03
N ALA A 96 3.71 11.53 9.29
CA ALA A 96 4.68 12.56 8.93
C ALA A 96 4.09 13.96 9.15
N GLU A 97 4.84 14.83 9.82
CA GLU A 97 4.46 16.22 10.09
C GLU A 97 5.68 17.13 9.95
N TRP A 98 5.52 18.26 9.26
CA TRP A 98 6.47 19.35 9.34
C TRP A 98 5.77 20.65 9.71
N ILE A 99 6.46 21.48 10.49
CA ILE A 99 5.98 22.79 10.96
C ILE A 99 6.90 23.86 10.39
N GLY A 100 6.32 24.96 9.95
CA GLY A 100 7.05 26.07 9.35
C GLY A 100 6.32 27.39 9.51
N THR A 101 6.98 28.45 9.07
CA THR A 101 6.45 29.82 9.10
C THR A 101 6.10 30.29 7.70
N LEU A 102 5.09 31.15 7.63
CA LEU A 102 4.76 31.88 6.42
C LEU A 102 5.32 33.31 6.51
N SER A 103 6.17 33.70 5.56
CA SER A 103 6.74 35.05 5.47
C SER A 103 5.75 36.08 4.90
N GLY A 104 4.59 35.63 4.42
CA GLY A 104 3.50 36.46 3.93
C GLY A 104 2.33 35.60 3.46
N THR A 105 1.32 36.23 2.87
CA THR A 105 0.14 35.52 2.33
C THR A 105 0.40 35.09 0.88
N PRO A 106 0.64 33.81 0.59
CA PRO A 106 0.81 33.34 -0.78
C PRO A 106 -0.50 33.51 -1.57
N PRO A 107 -0.43 33.92 -2.85
CA PRO A 107 -1.61 33.99 -3.71
C PRO A 107 -2.27 32.60 -3.86
N PRO A 108 -3.60 32.50 -4.00
CA PRO A 108 -4.30 31.22 -4.14
C PRO A 108 -3.75 30.34 -5.28
N LYS A 109 -3.33 30.95 -6.39
CA LYS A 109 -2.71 30.22 -7.52
C LYS A 109 -1.42 29.51 -7.12
N VAL A 110 -0.59 30.14 -6.28
CA VAL A 110 0.68 29.57 -5.80
C VAL A 110 0.41 28.42 -4.83
N VAL A 111 -0.59 28.56 -3.96
CA VAL A 111 -1.04 27.49 -3.06
C VAL A 111 -1.54 26.28 -3.86
N ASN A 112 -2.40 26.50 -4.86
CA ASN A 112 -2.92 25.41 -5.68
C ASN A 112 -1.82 24.69 -6.48
N ALA A 113 -0.87 25.44 -7.04
CA ALA A 113 0.27 24.84 -7.75
C ALA A 113 1.14 23.98 -6.82
N MET A 114 1.35 24.43 -5.58
CA MET A 114 2.06 23.66 -4.56
C MET A 114 1.32 22.36 -4.21
N LEU A 115 0.01 22.42 -3.97
CA LEU A 115 -0.79 21.24 -3.64
C LEU A 115 -0.79 20.20 -4.76
N GLU A 116 -0.91 20.64 -6.02
CA GLU A 116 -0.86 19.72 -7.17
C GLU A 116 0.52 19.11 -7.37
N GLY A 117 1.60 19.87 -7.14
CA GLY A 117 2.95 19.33 -7.23
C GLY A 117 3.28 18.34 -6.13
N LEU A 118 2.82 18.56 -4.89
CA LEU A 118 3.00 17.60 -3.80
C LEU A 118 2.31 16.25 -4.05
N LYS A 119 1.17 16.23 -4.76
CA LYS A 119 0.47 14.99 -5.13
C LYS A 119 1.19 14.14 -6.17
N GLN A 120 2.17 14.72 -6.87
CA GLN A 120 2.93 14.05 -7.92
C GLN A 120 4.27 13.48 -7.42
N LEU A 121 4.64 13.78 -6.18
CA LEU A 121 5.76 13.17 -5.46
C LEU A 121 5.34 11.82 -4.87
#